data_AF-A0A0R0C241-F1
#
_entry.id   AF-A0A0R0C241-F1
#
_cell.length_a   1.000
_cell.length_b   1.000
_cell.length_c   1.000
_cell.angle_alpha   90.00
_cell.angle_beta   90.00
_cell.angle_gamma   90.00
#
_symmetry.space_group_name_H-M   'P 1'
#
loop_
_entity.id
_entity.type
_entity.pdbx_description
1 polymer ?
#
loop_
_entity_poly.entity_id
_entity_poly.type
_entity_poly.pdbx_seq_one_letter_code
_entity_poly.pdbx_strand_id
1 'polypeptide(L)'
;MHVDLALFEGDELLTRDSFRVGAAELSSFSPLFKITHKLGQEAADIVLSEFPTHVDLNTIVLKMPIHESSDWESIDMGRYSLAFWCRLDA
;
A
#
# COMPACT_ATOMS: atom_id res chain seq x y z
N MET A 1 -7.54 7.50 7.73
CA MET A 1 -7.65 6.07 7.34
C MET A 1 -6.30 5.42 7.62
N HIS A 2 -6.29 4.33 8.36
CA HIS A 2 -5.09 3.53 8.61
C HIS A 2 -5.02 2.41 7.58
N VAL A 3 -3.84 2.18 7.00
CA VAL A 3 -3.61 1.13 6.01
C VAL A 3 -2.45 0.28 6.49
N ASP A 4 -2.69 -1.01 6.66
CA ASP A 4 -1.64 -2.02 6.75
C ASP A 4 -1.40 -2.57 5.34
N LEU A 5 -0.14 -2.80 4.99
CA LEU A 5 0.26 -3.21 3.64
C LEU A 5 1.37 -4.25 3.71
N ALA A 6 1.29 -5.29 2.90
CA ALA A 6 2.26 -6.36 2.83
C ALA A 6 2.52 -6.77 1.37
N LEU A 7 3.78 -6.79 0.97
CA LEU A 7 4.21 -7.23 -0.36
C LEU A 7 4.77 -8.64 -0.25
N PHE A 8 4.28 -9.53 -1.12
CA PHE A 8 4.73 -10.92 -1.22
C PHE A 8 5.31 -11.22 -2.59
N GLU A 9 6.20 -12.20 -2.64
CA GLU A 9 6.60 -12.90 -3.86
C GLU A 9 6.23 -14.39 -3.71
N GLY A 10 5.20 -14.85 -4.43
CA GLY A 10 4.57 -16.13 -4.12
C GLY A 10 4.08 -16.16 -2.66
N ASP A 11 4.61 -17.10 -1.88
CA ASP A 11 4.30 -17.26 -0.45
C ASP A 11 5.28 -16.52 0.49
N GLU A 12 6.32 -15.87 -0.05
CA GLU A 12 7.34 -15.17 0.73
C GLU A 12 6.92 -13.74 1.02
N LEU A 13 6.86 -13.35 2.30
CA LEU A 13 6.66 -11.97 2.72
C LEU A 13 7.95 -11.17 2.54
N LEU A 14 7.95 -10.24 1.60
CA LEU A 14 9.11 -9.38 1.32
C LEU A 14 9.18 -8.17 2.26
N THR A 15 8.07 -7.48 2.47
CA THR A 15 7.97 -6.38 3.44
C THR A 15 6.54 -6.21 3.95
N ARG A 16 6.41 -5.66 5.15
CA ARG A 16 5.14 -5.24 5.73
C ARG A 16 5.31 -3.88 6.40
N ASP A 17 4.35 -3.00 6.19
CA ASP A 17 4.35 -1.66 6.74
C ASP A 17 2.92 -1.22 7.10
N SER A 18 2.81 -0.13 7.84
CA SER A 18 1.53 0.48 8.19
C SER A 18 1.64 1.99 8.27
N PHE A 19 0.65 2.71 7.73
CA PHE A 19 0.67 4.17 7.69
C PHE A 19 -0.73 4.77 7.78
N ARG A 20 -0.79 6.03 8.19
CA ARG A 20 -2.02 6.82 8.26
C ARG A 20 -2.15 7.73 7.05
N VAL A 21 -3.21 7.53 6.28
CA VAL A 21 -3.60 8.40 5.18
C VAL A 21 -4.49 9.53 5.72
N GLY A 22 -3.98 10.76 5.58
CA GLY A 22 -4.68 12.01 5.92
C GLY A 22 -4.75 12.96 4.71
N ALA A 23 -5.31 14.15 4.92
CA ALA A 23 -5.56 15.10 3.83
C ALA A 23 -4.27 15.71 3.21
N ALA A 24 -3.19 15.77 3.98
CA ALA A 24 -1.89 16.20 3.49
C ALA A 24 -1.24 15.08 2.67
N GLU A 25 -0.57 15.45 1.58
CA GLU A 25 0.31 14.54 0.86
C GLU A 25 1.57 14.33 1.69
N LEU A 26 1.83 13.07 2.03
CA LEU A 26 2.99 12.67 2.81
C LEU A 26 3.70 11.52 2.11
N SER A 27 5.01 11.43 2.35
CA SER A 27 5.82 10.29 1.92
C SER A 27 6.54 9.67 3.10
N SER A 28 6.63 8.35 3.09
CA SER A 28 7.45 7.54 3.99
C SER A 28 8.25 6.52 3.18
N PHE A 29 9.23 5.88 3.82
CA PHE A 29 10.03 4.84 3.20
C PHE A 29 9.83 3.53 3.97
N SER A 30 9.49 2.49 3.23
CA SER A 30 9.57 1.09 3.65
C SER A 30 10.91 0.51 3.17
N PRO A 31 11.38 -0.64 3.70
CA PRO A 31 12.62 -1.26 3.23
C PRO A 31 12.70 -1.52 1.72
N LEU A 32 11.56 -1.69 1.05
CA LEU A 32 11.51 -2.06 -0.38
C LEU A 32 10.87 -1.02 -1.30
N PHE A 33 10.30 0.07 -0.77
CA PHE A 33 9.69 1.10 -1.60
C PHE A 33 9.40 2.35 -0.79
N LYS A 34 9.30 3.47 -1.49
CA LYS A 34 8.70 4.70 -0.98
C LYS A 34 7.19 4.62 -1.10
N ILE A 35 6.50 5.06 -0.06
CA ILE A 35 5.05 5.18 0.01
C ILE A 35 4.73 6.67 -0.06
N THR A 36 3.95 7.11 -1.04
CA THR A 36 3.37 8.47 -1.07
C THR A 36 1.87 8.34 -1.00
N HIS A 37 1.22 9.07 -0.08
CA HIS A 37 -0.21 8.92 0.11
C HIS A 37 -0.92 10.24 0.42
N LYS A 38 -2.20 10.30 0.04
CA LYS A 38 -3.09 11.42 0.32
C LYS A 38 -4.55 10.96 0.34
N LEU A 39 -5.32 11.45 1.30
CA LEU A 39 -6.76 11.23 1.35
C LEU A 39 -7.46 12.22 0.41
N GLY A 40 -8.11 11.71 -0.63
CA GLY A 40 -8.99 12.47 -1.52
C GLY A 40 -10.42 12.54 -0.98
N GLN A 41 -11.36 13.03 -1.79
CA GLN A 41 -12.78 13.11 -1.41
C GLN A 41 -13.46 11.75 -1.39
N GLU A 42 -13.17 10.89 -2.37
CA GLU A 42 -13.84 9.58 -2.53
C GLU A 42 -12.91 8.40 -2.29
N ALA A 43 -11.60 8.60 -2.47
CA ALA A 43 -10.58 7.56 -2.35
C ALA A 43 -9.30 8.12 -1.75
N ALA A 44 -8.55 7.25 -1.09
CA ALA A 44 -7.14 7.46 -0.79
C ALA A 44 -6.29 7.15 -2.03
N ASP A 45 -5.43 8.09 -2.36
CA ASP A 45 -4.40 7.93 -3.36
C ASP A 45 -3.15 7.42 -2.66
N ILE A 46 -2.64 6.25 -3.06
CA ILE A 46 -1.41 5.67 -2.53
C ILE A 46 -0.54 5.24 -3.70
N VAL A 47 0.72 5.67 -3.69
CA VAL A 47 1.72 5.36 -4.70
C VAL A 47 2.89 4.68 -4.03
N LEU A 48 3.20 3.46 -4.47
CA LEU A 48 4.42 2.75 -4.12
C LEU A 48 5.41 2.92 -5.27
N SER A 49 6.60 3.41 -4.98
CA SER A 49 7.61 3.71 -6.00
C SER A 49 9.02 3.47 -5.46
N GLU A 50 10.04 3.67 -6.30
CA GLU A 50 11.45 3.56 -5.89
C GLU A 50 11.79 2.16 -5.35
N PHE A 51 11.23 1.11 -5.97
CA PHE A 51 11.58 -0.27 -5.64
C PHE A 51 13.06 -0.56 -5.96
N PRO A 52 13.73 -1.41 -5.18
CA PRO A 52 15.10 -1.82 -5.48
C PRO A 52 15.14 -2.71 -6.72
N THR A 53 16.26 -2.71 -7.44
CA THR A 53 16.41 -3.39 -8.74
C THR A 53 16.17 -4.90 -8.75
N HIS A 54 16.24 -5.57 -7.60
CA HIS A 54 15.94 -7.00 -7.48
C HIS A 54 14.43 -7.30 -7.34
N VAL A 55 13.63 -6.27 -7.03
CA VAL A 55 12.17 -6.32 -7.08
C VAL A 55 11.74 -5.79 -8.44
N ASP A 56 11.19 -6.65 -9.28
CA ASP A 56 10.80 -6.33 -10.66
C ASP A 56 9.44 -5.60 -10.70
N LEU A 57 9.37 -4.48 -9.97
CA LEU A 57 8.22 -3.57 -9.89
C LEU A 57 8.71 -2.14 -10.09
N ASN A 58 7.97 -1.34 -10.86
CA ASN A 58 8.34 0.06 -11.10
C ASN A 58 7.56 1.00 -10.17
N THR A 59 6.26 1.10 -10.40
CA THR A 59 5.36 1.95 -9.62
C THR A 59 4.02 1.24 -9.51
N ILE A 60 3.47 1.20 -8.30
CA ILE A 60 2.11 0.72 -8.04
C ILE A 60 1.29 1.92 -7.62
N VAL A 61 0.15 2.13 -8.28
CA VAL A 61 -0.81 3.17 -7.93
C VAL A 61 -2.08 2.51 -7.44
N LEU A 62 -2.43 2.76 -6.18
CA LEU A 62 -3.66 2.31 -5.55
C LEU A 62 -4.60 3.49 -5.41
N LYS A 63 -5.82 3.32 -5.92
CA LYS A 63 -6.96 4.20 -5.69
C LYS A 63 -7.92 3.47 -4.76
N MET A 64 -7.70 3.62 -3.45
CA MET A 64 -8.42 2.84 -2.45
C MET A 64 -9.67 3.60 -2.00
N PRO A 65 -10.89 3.08 -2.19
CA PRO A 65 -12.09 3.69 -1.64
C PRO A 65 -11.96 3.89 -0.12
N ILE A 66 -12.50 4.97 0.41
CA ILE A 66 -12.51 5.19 1.86
C ILE A 66 -13.51 4.20 2.49
N HIS A 67 -12.99 3.12 3.04
CA HIS A 67 -13.79 2.07 3.66
C HIS A 67 -13.00 1.36 4.77
N GLU A 68 -13.70 0.49 5.49
CA GLU A 68 -13.11 -0.43 6.47
C GLU A 68 -13.17 -1.85 5.90
N SER A 69 -12.02 -2.49 5.73
CA SER A 69 -11.96 -3.87 5.26
C SER A 69 -12.34 -4.81 6.40
N SER A 70 -13.15 -5.83 6.11
CA SER A 70 -13.51 -6.89 7.06
C SER A 70 -12.36 -7.86 7.34
N ASP A 71 -11.43 -7.99 6.39
CA ASP A 71 -10.23 -8.81 6.44
C ASP A 71 -9.19 -8.22 5.46
N TRP A 72 -8.03 -8.87 5.34
CA TRP A 72 -7.03 -8.55 4.32
C TRP A 72 -7.59 -8.74 2.91
N GLU A 73 -7.37 -7.73 2.07
CA GLU A 73 -7.61 -7.76 0.64
C GLU A 73 -6.27 -7.87 -0.10
N SER A 74 -6.28 -8.31 -1.35
CA SER A 74 -5.04 -8.42 -2.13
C SER A 74 -5.22 -8.11 -3.61
N ILE A 75 -4.14 -7.60 -4.20
CA ILE A 75 -4.01 -7.37 -5.64
C ILE A 75 -2.88 -8.27 -6.15
N ASP A 76 -3.21 -9.14 -7.09
CA ASP A 76 -2.22 -9.96 -7.80
C ASP A 76 -1.56 -9.15 -8.93
N MET A 77 -0.24 -9.22 -9.00
CA MET A 77 0.61 -8.55 -9.98
C MET A 77 1.61 -9.54 -10.61
N GLY A 78 1.20 -10.80 -10.74
CA GLY A 78 2.00 -11.85 -11.36
C GLY A 78 2.83 -12.60 -10.32
N ARG A 79 4.15 -12.39 -10.31
CA ARG A 79 5.01 -13.02 -9.28
C ARG A 79 4.81 -12.40 -7.88
N TYR A 80 4.28 -11.18 -7.84
CA TYR A 80 4.07 -10.43 -6.62
C TYR A 80 2.59 -10.33 -6.28
N SER A 81 2.27 -10.33 -5.00
CA SER A 81 0.95 -9.94 -4.51
C SER A 81 1.07 -8.84 -3.46
N LEU A 82 0.17 -7.87 -3.51
CA LEU A 82 0.10 -6.78 -2.55
C LEU A 82 -1.16 -6.95 -1.71
N ALA A 83 -0.99 -7.37 -0.47
CA ALA A 83 -2.07 -7.43 0.49
C ALA A 83 -2.19 -6.11 1.24
N PHE A 84 -3.42 -5.71 1.57
CA PHE A 84 -3.70 -4.53 2.36
C PHE A 84 -4.91 -4.72 3.28
N TRP A 85 -4.97 -3.92 4.34
CA TRP A 85 -6.12 -3.86 5.24
C TRP A 85 -6.39 -2.40 5.60
N CYS A 86 -7.57 -1.91 5.23
CA CYS A 86 -8.02 -0.56 5.54
C CYS A 86 -8.82 -0.53 6.84
N ARG A 87 -8.47 0.40 7.74
CA ARG A 87 -9.17 0.64 8.99
C ARG A 87 -9.51 2.13 9.10
N LEU A 88 -10.74 2.46 9.48
CA LEU A 88 -11.12 3.83 9.80
C LEU A 88 -10.83 4.03 11.29
N ASP A 89 -9.91 4.95 11.62
CA ASP A 89 -9.71 5.36 13.01
C ASP A 89 -11.05 5.97 13.49
N ALA A 90 -11.68 5.34 14.50
CA ALA A 90 -12.95 5.78 15.10
C ALA A 90 -12.79 7.06 15.94
#